data_AF-A0AAV4G9K4-F1
#
_entry.id   AF-A0AAV4G9K4-F1
#
_cell.length_a   1.000
_cell.length_b   1.000
_cell.length_c   1.000
_cell.angle_alpha   90.00
_cell.angle_beta   90.00
_cell.angle_gamma   90.00
#
_symmetry.space_group_name_H-M   'P 1'
#
loop_
_entity.id
_entity.type
_entity.pdbx_description
1 polymer ?
#
loop_
_entity_poly.entity_id
_entity_poly.type
_entity_poly.pdbx_seq_one_letter_code
_entity_poly.pdbx_strand_id
1 'polypeptide(L)'
;MKSIDRIVLKEDIINSSVLEKVHNATSVTDKVNVFNTVLADVINKHAPIVNRKIVIRPNKQWYTDDIREAKKIQRSAEKKWRKTHLEVHRQAFVDARKNTNKLITAAKQIYTKNKISDSTSNPKELFRTVNGLIKHSKPCADLPQQTTIENWPRNLLTRQQD
;
A
#
# COMPACT_ATOMS: atom_id res chain seq x y z
N MET A 1 -17.17 -2.46 1.79
CA MET A 1 -18.21 -3.22 1.08
C MET A 1 -19.07 -2.23 0.32
N LYS A 2 -19.52 -2.54 -0.90
CA LYS A 2 -20.57 -1.73 -1.54
C LYS A 2 -21.81 -1.80 -0.65
N SER A 3 -22.45 -0.67 -0.39
CA SER A 3 -23.72 -0.65 0.33
C SER A 3 -24.78 -1.28 -0.58
N ILE A 4 -25.51 -2.26 -0.07
CA ILE A 4 -26.66 -2.82 -0.79
C ILE A 4 -27.81 -1.83 -0.66
N ASP A 5 -28.42 -1.47 -1.78
CA ASP A 5 -29.65 -0.70 -1.77
C ASP A 5 -30.82 -1.61 -1.36
N ARG A 6 -31.37 -1.34 -0.18
CA ARG A 6 -32.45 -2.16 0.39
C ARG A 6 -33.78 -1.95 -0.33
N ILE A 7 -33.99 -0.81 -0.97
CA ILE A 7 -35.23 -0.51 -1.68
C ILE A 7 -35.25 -1.32 -2.96
N VAL A 8 -34.19 -1.21 -3.77
CA VAL A 8 -34.08 -1.94 -5.04
C VAL A 8 -34.07 -3.45 -4.83
N LEU A 9 -33.39 -3.94 -3.78
CA LEU A 9 -33.40 -5.37 -3.45
C LEU A 9 -34.82 -5.88 -3.14
N LYS A 10 -35.60 -5.12 -2.37
CA LYS A 10 -36.99 -5.50 -2.04
C LYS A 10 -37.85 -5.56 -3.30
N GLU A 11 -37.71 -4.57 -4.16
CA GLU A 11 -38.42 -4.51 -5.43
C GLU A 11 -38.05 -5.70 -6.32
N ASP A 12 -36.77 -6.02 -6.45
CA ASP A 12 -36.30 -7.17 -7.23
C ASP A 12 -36.77 -8.52 -6.64
N ILE A 13 -36.85 -8.65 -5.31
CA ILE A 13 -37.42 -9.85 -4.66
C ILE A 13 -38.91 -9.98 -5.00
N ILE A 14 -39.68 -8.90 -4.92
CA ILE A 14 -41.11 -8.89 -5.27
C ILE A 14 -41.29 -9.24 -6.74
N ASN A 15 -40.49 -8.64 -7.63
CA ASN A 15 -40.54 -8.86 -9.07
C ASN A 15 -40.04 -10.26 -9.49
N SER A 16 -39.26 -10.95 -8.65
CA SER A 16 -38.74 -12.29 -8.97
C SER A 16 -39.80 -13.39 -9.00
N SER A 17 -41.03 -13.09 -8.55
CA SER A 17 -42.16 -14.02 -8.43
C SER A 17 -41.81 -15.34 -7.74
N VAL A 18 -40.87 -15.29 -6.78
CA VAL A 18 -40.34 -16.49 -6.11
C VAL A 18 -41.45 -17.31 -5.45
N LEU A 19 -42.46 -16.64 -4.88
CA LEU A 19 -43.59 -17.30 -4.22
C LEU A 19 -44.48 -18.07 -5.20
N GLU A 20 -44.73 -17.54 -6.40
CA GLU A 20 -45.50 -18.23 -7.44
C GLU A 20 -44.73 -19.45 -7.98
N LYS A 21 -43.42 -19.28 -8.22
CA LYS A 21 -42.54 -20.36 -8.67
C LYS A 21 -42.45 -21.49 -7.64
N VAL A 22 -42.42 -21.16 -6.35
CA VAL A 22 -42.43 -22.13 -5.25
C VAL A 22 -43.80 -22.77 -5.10
N HIS A 23 -44.90 -22.04 -5.27
CA HIS A 23 -46.25 -22.61 -5.18
C HIS A 23 -46.47 -23.70 -6.24
N ASN A 24 -45.97 -23.46 -7.46
CA ASN A 24 -46.16 -24.34 -8.61
C ASN A 24 -45.26 -25.58 -8.63
N ALA A 25 -44.26 -25.67 -7.74
CA ALA A 25 -43.40 -26.85 -7.63
C ALA A 25 -44.12 -28.01 -6.91
N THR A 26 -43.91 -29.23 -7.39
CA THR A 26 -44.68 -30.42 -7.01
C THR A 26 -44.20 -31.07 -5.71
N SER A 27 -42.88 -31.08 -5.46
CA SER A 27 -42.27 -31.69 -4.27
C SER A 27 -41.74 -30.62 -3.31
N VAL A 28 -41.71 -30.95 -2.01
CA VAL A 28 -41.11 -30.09 -0.97
C VAL A 28 -39.64 -29.79 -1.29
N THR A 29 -38.91 -30.78 -1.80
CA THR A 29 -37.51 -30.61 -2.22
C THR A 29 -37.38 -29.61 -3.37
N ASP A 30 -38.28 -29.68 -4.34
CA ASP A 30 -38.27 -28.79 -5.50
C ASP A 30 -38.63 -27.35 -5.10
N LYS A 31 -39.54 -27.19 -4.13
CA LYS A 31 -39.88 -25.88 -3.54
C LYS A 31 -38.67 -25.21 -2.90
N VAL A 32 -37.91 -25.96 -2.11
CA VAL A 32 -36.69 -25.45 -1.45
C VAL A 32 -35.63 -25.09 -2.49
N ASN A 33 -35.46 -25.92 -3.52
CA ASN A 33 -34.49 -25.65 -4.59
C ASN A 33 -34.86 -24.38 -5.37
N VAL A 34 -36.10 -24.24 -5.82
CA VAL A 34 -36.57 -23.06 -6.55
C VAL A 34 -36.39 -21.78 -5.72
N PHE A 35 -36.74 -21.83 -4.43
CA PHE A 35 -36.56 -20.71 -3.52
C PHE A 35 -35.08 -20.29 -3.41
N ASN A 36 -34.19 -21.25 -3.15
CA ASN A 36 -32.77 -20.98 -2.96
C ASN A 36 -32.11 -20.46 -4.25
N THR A 37 -32.45 -21.02 -5.41
CA THR A 37 -31.86 -20.60 -6.69
C THR A 37 -32.28 -19.18 -7.05
N VAL A 38 -33.59 -18.87 -6.97
CA VAL A 38 -34.09 -17.53 -7.32
C VAL A 38 -33.54 -16.46 -6.38
N LEU A 39 -33.49 -16.73 -5.08
CA LEU A 39 -32.88 -15.79 -4.14
C LEU A 39 -31.38 -15.64 -4.35
N ALA A 40 -30.67 -16.73 -4.65
CA ALA A 40 -29.26 -16.66 -4.99
C ALA A 40 -29.01 -15.77 -6.21
N ASP A 41 -29.85 -15.86 -7.24
CA ASP A 41 -29.75 -15.02 -8.45
C ASP A 41 -30.00 -13.54 -8.15
N VAL A 42 -31.05 -13.23 -7.38
CA VAL A 42 -31.36 -11.86 -6.95
C VAL A 42 -30.22 -11.31 -6.10
N ILE A 43 -29.71 -12.08 -5.14
CA ILE A 43 -28.58 -11.67 -4.31
C ILE A 43 -27.33 -11.45 -5.15
N ASN A 44 -27.03 -12.33 -6.11
CA ASN A 44 -25.85 -12.22 -6.96
C ASN A 44 -25.91 -10.98 -7.88
N LYS A 45 -27.11 -10.52 -8.27
CA LYS A 45 -27.32 -9.24 -8.98
C LYS A 45 -26.86 -8.03 -8.13
N HIS A 46 -27.20 -8.01 -6.84
CA HIS A 46 -26.88 -6.87 -5.96
C HIS A 46 -25.52 -6.95 -5.26
N ALA A 47 -25.07 -8.17 -4.97
CA ALA A 47 -23.86 -8.46 -4.22
C ALA A 47 -23.12 -9.64 -4.86
N PRO A 48 -22.57 -9.45 -6.07
CA PRO A 48 -21.87 -10.52 -6.76
C PRO A 48 -20.67 -11.00 -5.95
N ILE A 49 -20.44 -12.31 -5.96
CA ILE A 49 -19.25 -12.89 -5.36
C ILE A 49 -18.05 -12.49 -6.21
N VAL A 50 -17.24 -11.58 -5.68
CA VAL A 50 -16.03 -11.09 -6.36
C VAL A 50 -14.81 -11.62 -5.63
N ASN A 51 -14.08 -12.51 -6.28
CA ASN A 51 -12.76 -12.92 -5.83
C ASN A 51 -11.77 -11.77 -6.00
N ARG A 52 -11.14 -11.35 -4.90
CA ARG A 52 -10.12 -10.31 -4.92
C ARG A 52 -8.80 -10.89 -4.45
N LYS A 53 -7.76 -10.70 -5.26
CA LYS A 53 -6.39 -11.00 -4.84
C LYS A 53 -5.96 -9.95 -3.82
N ILE A 54 -5.73 -10.37 -2.58
CA ILE A 54 -5.21 -9.51 -1.53
C ILE A 54 -3.71 -9.74 -1.46
N VAL A 55 -2.94 -8.67 -1.70
CA VAL A 55 -1.49 -8.72 -1.49
C VAL A 55 -1.22 -8.54 -0.01
N ILE A 56 -0.82 -9.63 0.66
CA ILE A 56 -0.34 -9.58 2.04
C ILE A 56 1.03 -8.91 2.01
N ARG A 57 1.13 -7.73 2.62
CA ARG A 57 2.39 -7.02 2.78
C ARG A 57 2.89 -7.27 4.20
N PRO A 58 4.01 -7.98 4.40
CA PRO A 58 4.55 -8.16 5.74
C PRO A 58 4.88 -6.79 6.34
N ASN A 59 4.65 -6.67 7.65
CA ASN A 59 5.04 -5.46 8.35
C ASN A 59 6.55 -5.30 8.29
N LYS A 60 6.99 -4.05 8.16
CA LYS A 60 8.42 -3.74 8.21
C LYS A 60 8.93 -4.05 9.61
N GLN A 61 10.16 -4.57 9.71
CA GLN A 61 10.77 -4.99 10.99
C GLN A 61 10.87 -3.85 12.02
N TRP A 62 10.96 -2.60 11.58
CA TRP A 62 10.97 -1.42 12.45
C TRP A 62 9.57 -0.90 12.82
N TYR A 63 8.49 -1.50 12.31
CA TYR A 63 7.13 -1.03 12.57
C TYR A 63 6.60 -1.64 13.87
N THR A 64 6.70 -0.89 14.96
CA THR A 64 6.26 -1.29 16.30
C THR A 64 4.84 -0.84 16.61
N ASP A 65 4.29 -1.37 17.70
CA ASP A 65 2.94 -1.04 18.18
C ASP A 65 2.81 0.40 18.66
N ASP A 66 3.88 0.98 19.19
CA ASP A 66 3.93 2.40 19.56
C ASP A 66 3.73 3.32 18.35
N ILE A 67 4.35 2.97 17.20
CA ILE A 67 4.16 3.72 15.95
C ILE A 67 2.72 3.55 15.45
N ARG A 68 2.14 2.36 15.62
CA ARG A 68 0.77 2.05 15.24
C ARG A 68 -0.23 2.89 16.05
N GLU A 69 -0.04 2.99 17.36
CA GLU A 69 -0.89 3.80 18.23
C GLU A 69 -0.68 5.30 17.98
N ALA A 70 0.56 5.76 17.83
CA ALA A 70 0.84 7.16 17.50
C ALA A 70 0.17 7.58 16.17
N LYS A 71 0.20 6.73 15.14
CA LYS A 71 -0.52 6.97 13.87
C LYS A 71 -2.03 6.99 14.05
N LYS A 72 -2.59 6.17 14.94
CA LYS A 72 -4.02 6.17 15.24
C LYS A 72 -4.43 7.49 15.90
N ILE A 73 -3.66 7.97 16.87
CA ILE A 73 -3.85 9.28 17.50
C ILE A 73 -3.73 10.40 16.47
N GLN A 74 -2.69 10.38 15.63
CA GLN A 74 -2.50 11.35 14.55
C GLN A 74 -3.72 11.41 13.62
N ARG A 75 -4.23 10.27 13.16
CA ARG A 75 -5.43 10.20 12.30
C ARG A 75 -6.68 10.72 13.01
N SER A 76 -6.83 10.45 14.31
CA SER A 76 -7.95 10.95 15.10
C SER A 76 -7.91 12.48 15.19
N ALA A 77 -6.76 13.04 15.53
CA ALA A 77 -6.53 14.49 15.56
C ALA A 77 -6.77 15.14 14.19
N GLU A 78 -6.27 14.52 13.12
CA GLU A 78 -6.50 14.98 11.75
C GLU A 78 -7.99 15.04 11.40
N LYS A 79 -8.73 13.95 11.67
CA LYS A 79 -10.18 13.90 11.43
C LYS A 79 -10.90 15.00 12.21
N LYS A 80 -10.52 15.22 13.48
CA LYS A 80 -11.11 16.27 14.31
C LYS A 80 -10.85 17.66 13.71
N TRP A 81 -9.63 17.95 13.29
CA TRP A 81 -9.28 19.20 12.64
C TRP A 81 -10.03 19.39 11.32
N ARG A 82 -10.07 18.37 10.44
CA ARG A 82 -10.82 18.43 9.16
C ARG A 82 -12.33 18.65 9.33
N LYS A 83 -12.90 18.28 10.48
CA LYS A 83 -14.33 18.51 10.77
C LYS A 83 -14.60 19.91 11.32
N THR A 84 -13.69 20.44 12.12
CA THR A 84 -13.93 21.64 12.94
C THR A 84 -13.24 22.89 12.43
N HIS A 85 -12.14 22.73 11.68
CA HIS A 85 -11.27 23.80 11.17
C HIS A 85 -10.72 24.77 12.24
N LEU A 86 -10.76 24.41 13.52
CA LEU A 86 -10.22 25.22 14.62
C LEU A 86 -8.71 25.10 14.74
N GLU A 87 -8.04 26.21 15.06
CA GLU A 87 -6.57 26.27 15.19
C GLU A 87 -6.06 25.36 16.31
N VAL A 88 -6.76 25.27 17.43
CA VAL A 88 -6.39 24.37 18.54
C VAL A 88 -6.33 22.91 18.07
N HIS A 89 -7.23 22.49 17.17
CA HIS A 89 -7.23 21.15 16.61
C HIS A 89 -6.15 20.96 15.55
N ARG A 90 -5.81 22.01 14.79
CA ARG A 90 -4.65 22.02 13.89
C ARG A 90 -3.36 21.80 14.67
N GLN A 91 -3.17 22.53 15.77
CA GLN A 91 -1.98 22.41 16.62
C GLN A 91 -1.85 21.00 17.19
N ALA A 92 -2.93 20.44 17.74
CA ALA A 92 -2.95 19.06 18.23
C ALA A 92 -2.58 18.02 17.15
N PHE A 93 -3.05 18.21 15.91
CA PHE A 93 -2.67 17.37 14.77
C PHE A 93 -1.17 17.51 14.43
N VAL A 94 -0.65 18.73 14.39
CA VAL A 94 0.77 19.01 14.13
C VAL A 94 1.65 18.32 15.17
N ASP A 95 1.27 18.38 16.45
CA ASP A 95 2.04 17.76 17.54
C ASP A 95 1.98 16.23 17.47
N ALA A 96 0.80 15.66 17.20
CA ALA A 96 0.66 14.21 16.97
C ALA A 96 1.49 13.73 15.76
N ARG A 97 1.56 14.53 14.69
CA ARG A 97 2.39 14.26 13.51
C ARG A 97 3.89 14.32 13.85
N LYS A 98 4.34 15.32 14.59
CA LYS A 98 5.73 15.44 15.06
C LYS A 98 6.13 14.22 15.89
N ASN A 99 5.28 13.83 16.85
CA ASN A 99 5.52 12.65 17.69
C ASN A 99 5.64 11.37 16.84
N THR A 100 4.72 11.17 15.91
CA THR A 100 4.74 9.99 15.02
C THR A 100 6.00 9.95 14.17
N ASN A 101 6.43 11.08 13.61
CA ASN A 101 7.68 11.17 12.86
C ASN A 101 8.90 10.85 13.73
N LYS A 102 8.94 11.36 14.96
CA LYS A 102 10.00 11.07 15.93
C LYS A 102 10.13 9.57 16.18
N LEU A 103 9.01 8.88 16.45
CA LEU A 103 8.99 7.44 16.70
C LEU A 103 9.43 6.64 15.47
N ILE A 104 8.98 7.03 14.27
CA ILE A 104 9.39 6.37 13.02
C ILE A 104 10.90 6.53 12.78
N THR A 105 11.43 7.74 12.98
CA THR A 105 12.86 8.00 12.81
C THR A 105 13.68 7.19 13.80
N ALA A 106 13.30 7.19 15.08
CA ALA A 106 13.99 6.42 16.12
C ALA A 106 13.97 4.92 15.81
N ALA A 107 12.82 4.35 15.46
CA ALA A 107 12.72 2.92 15.14
C ALA A 107 13.54 2.54 13.90
N LYS A 108 13.55 3.39 12.87
CA LYS A 108 14.42 3.19 11.69
C LYS A 108 15.89 3.23 12.07
N GLN A 109 16.30 4.19 12.90
CA GLN A 109 17.69 4.32 13.38
C GLN A 109 18.13 3.07 14.15
N ILE A 110 17.32 2.61 15.10
CA ILE A 110 17.58 1.39 15.88
C ILE A 110 17.71 0.19 14.93
N TYR A 111 16.77 0.04 14.01
CA TYR A 111 16.81 -1.05 13.04
C TYR A 111 18.07 -1.03 12.17
N THR A 112 18.42 0.13 11.60
CA THR A 112 19.62 0.25 10.78
C THR A 112 20.89 0.03 11.58
N LYS A 113 20.93 0.51 12.82
CA LYS A 113 22.07 0.31 13.73
C LYS A 113 22.28 -1.18 14.00
N ASN A 114 21.21 -1.88 14.37
CA ASN A 114 21.26 -3.32 14.62
C ASN A 114 21.66 -4.09 13.35
N LYS A 115 21.08 -3.73 12.20
CA LYS A 115 21.44 -4.37 10.93
C LYS A 115 22.92 -4.19 10.57
N ILE A 116 23.51 -3.03 10.87
CA ILE A 116 24.93 -2.78 10.68
C ILE A 116 25.77 -3.60 11.66
N SER A 117 25.40 -3.65 12.96
CA SER A 117 26.14 -4.45 13.95
C SER A 117 26.11 -5.94 13.62
N ASP A 118 24.98 -6.46 13.18
CA ASP A 118 24.81 -7.87 12.82
C ASP A 118 25.62 -8.24 11.56
N SER A 119 25.90 -7.25 10.69
CA SER A 119 26.64 -7.44 9.44
C SER A 119 28.16 -7.36 9.61
N THR A 120 28.68 -7.21 10.83
CA THR A 120 30.12 -7.03 11.10
C THR A 120 30.98 -8.16 10.52
N SER A 121 30.46 -9.40 10.52
CA SER A 121 31.16 -10.56 9.96
C SER A 121 31.09 -10.68 8.43
N ASN A 122 30.24 -9.91 7.75
CA ASN A 122 30.03 -9.99 6.30
C ASN A 122 30.09 -8.60 5.64
N PRO A 123 31.28 -8.19 5.16
CA PRO A 123 31.47 -6.89 4.51
C PRO A 123 30.53 -6.65 3.32
N LYS A 124 30.17 -7.68 2.55
CA LYS A 124 29.25 -7.54 1.40
C LYS A 124 27.86 -7.08 1.85
N GLU A 125 27.33 -7.66 2.92
CA GLU A 125 26.02 -7.28 3.48
C GLU A 125 26.04 -5.89 4.13
N LEU A 126 27.15 -5.54 4.78
CA LEU A 126 27.39 -4.18 5.29
C LEU A 126 27.34 -3.16 4.17
N PHE A 127 28.16 -3.33 3.12
CA PHE A 127 28.21 -2.41 1.98
C PHE A 127 26.87 -2.37 1.22
N ARG A 128 26.15 -3.49 1.09
CA ARG A 128 24.78 -3.50 0.53
C ARG A 128 23.84 -2.63 1.35
N THR A 129 23.87 -2.77 2.68
CA THR A 129 23.02 -2.00 3.59
C THR A 129 23.34 -0.51 3.53
N VAL A 130 24.63 -0.15 3.59
CA VAL A 130 25.10 1.26 3.49
C VAL A 130 24.77 1.86 2.12
N ASN A 131 25.04 1.15 1.03
CA ASN A 131 24.68 1.60 -0.31
C ASN A 131 23.17 1.78 -0.48
N GLY A 132 22.36 0.94 0.15
CA GLY A 132 20.90 1.10 0.16
C GLY A 132 20.41 2.34 0.91
N LEU A 133 21.16 2.80 1.93
CA LEU A 133 20.88 4.03 2.66
C LEU A 133 21.34 5.28 1.89
N ILE A 134 22.45 5.18 1.15
CA ILE A 134 23.04 6.30 0.42
C ILE A 134 22.40 6.48 -0.97
N LYS A 135 21.92 5.40 -1.61
CA LYS A 135 21.24 5.44 -2.92
C LYS A 135 19.82 6.01 -2.80
N HIS A 136 19.74 7.31 -2.52
CA HIS A 136 18.57 8.15 -2.74
C HIS A 136 18.64 8.96 -4.03
N SER A 137 19.71 8.83 -4.81
CA SER A 137 19.79 9.35 -6.17
C SER A 137 19.58 8.19 -7.15
N LYS A 138 18.73 8.41 -8.17
CA LYS A 138 18.80 7.67 -9.43
C LYS A 138 20.29 7.57 -9.83
N PRO A 139 20.78 6.48 -10.42
CA PRO A 139 22.05 6.56 -11.13
C PRO A 139 21.93 7.76 -12.06
N CYS A 140 22.78 8.76 -11.87
CA CYS A 140 22.93 9.81 -12.86
C CYS A 140 23.20 9.09 -14.18
N ALA A 141 22.43 9.44 -15.21
CA ALA A 141 22.57 8.88 -16.54
C ALA A 141 24.06 8.80 -16.90
N ASP A 142 24.45 7.64 -17.40
CA ASP A 142 25.75 7.24 -17.96
C ASP A 142 26.88 8.24 -17.69
N LEU A 143 27.81 7.84 -16.81
CA LEU A 143 29.16 8.41 -16.84
C LEU A 143 29.61 8.44 -18.30
N PRO A 144 30.13 9.56 -18.82
CA PRO A 144 30.60 9.61 -20.19
C PRO A 144 31.57 8.44 -20.36
N GLN A 145 31.21 7.50 -21.26
CA GLN A 145 32.10 6.42 -21.63
C GLN A 145 33.39 7.10 -22.05
N GLN A 146 34.48 6.81 -21.33
CA GLN A 146 35.79 7.35 -21.70
C GLN A 146 35.98 7.07 -23.17
N THR A 147 36.05 8.12 -23.98
CA THR A 147 36.48 8.01 -25.37
C THR A 147 37.86 7.38 -25.31
N THR A 148 37.95 6.17 -25.83
CA THR A 148 39.19 5.44 -26.09
C THR A 148 40.24 6.45 -26.60
N ILE A 149 41.47 6.32 -26.12
CA ILE A 149 42.62 7.20 -26.42
C ILE A 149 42.90 7.33 -27.95
N GLU A 150 42.19 6.59 -28.80
CA GLU A 150 42.30 6.59 -30.26
C GLU A 150 41.89 7.88 -30.97
N ASN A 151 41.18 8.81 -30.31
CA ASN A 151 40.70 10.05 -30.96
C ASN A 151 41.56 11.30 -30.70
N TRP A 152 42.84 11.15 -30.31
CA TRP A 152 43.75 12.29 -30.27
C TRP A 152 44.28 12.61 -31.69
N PRO A 153 44.16 13.84 -32.21
CA PRO A 153 44.77 14.20 -33.49
C PRO A 153 46.30 14.04 -33.38
N ARG A 154 46.87 13.10 -34.14
CA ARG A 154 48.31 12.77 -34.20
C ARG A 154 49.18 13.87 -34.85
N ASN A 155 48.83 15.14 -34.67
CA ASN A 155 49.45 16.26 -35.36
C ASN A 155 49.89 17.38 -34.40
N LEU A 156 50.11 17.06 -33.12
CA LEU A 156 50.67 18.01 -32.13
C LEU A 156 52.00 17.57 -31.52
N LEU A 157 52.76 16.70 -32.20
CA LEU A 157 54.14 16.38 -31.86
C LEU A 157 55.08 16.59 -33.05
N THR A 158 55.09 17.80 -33.59
CA THR A 158 56.26 18.35 -34.29
C THR A 158 56.63 19.66 -33.62
N ARG A 159 57.27 19.55 -32.46
CA ARG A 159 58.03 20.65 -31.87
C ARG A 159 59.43 20.57 -32.51
N GLN A 160 59.71 21.54 -33.37
CA GLN A 160 61.02 21.78 -33.98
C GLN A 160 62.12 21.73 -32.89
N GLN A 161 63.16 20.95 -33.15
CA GLN A 161 64.49 21.17 -32.59
C GLN A 161 65.37 21.59 -33.77
N ASP A 162 65.88 22.82 -33.64
CA ASP A 162 67.02 23.48 -34.28
C ASP A 162 67.30 23.29 -35.79
#